data_AF-J9GTM5-F1
#
_entry.id   AF-J9GTM5-F1
#
_cell.length_a   1.000
_cell.length_b   1.000
_cell.length_c   1.000
_cell.angle_alpha   90.00
_cell.angle_beta   90.00
_cell.angle_gamma   90.00
#
_symmetry.space_group_name_H-M   'P 1'
#
loop_
_entity.id
_entity.type
_entity.pdbx_description
1 polymer ?
#
loop_
_entity_poly.entity_id
_entity_poly.type
_entity_poly.pdbx_seq_one_letter_code
_entity_poly.pdbx_strand_id
1 'polypeptide(L)'
;MAQFSMLSYLPRGSFIHKLTGTTKLCFFLMVSIAAMVSYDTRVLAVLLVLSLSLFKMSRLTFKDVKWVLWLAFVFLVLNNLFIYIFSPEYGVELYESRTVLFTLVGRYTI
;
A
#
# COMPACT_ATOMS: atom_id res chain seq x y z
N MET A 1 -18.18 -9.41 29.64
CA MET A 1 -17.46 -8.22 29.11
C MET A 1 -16.79 -8.63 27.81
N ALA A 2 -17.16 -8.02 26.67
CA ALA A 2 -16.72 -8.45 25.35
C ALA A 2 -15.26 -8.02 25.09
N GLN A 3 -14.34 -8.99 25.00
CA GLN A 3 -12.98 -8.76 24.50
C GLN A 3 -13.04 -8.55 22.98
N PHE A 4 -13.02 -7.30 22.53
CA PHE A 4 -12.69 -6.96 21.15
C PHE A 4 -11.19 -7.16 20.94
N SER A 5 -10.78 -8.41 20.74
CA SER A 5 -9.45 -8.73 20.24
C SER A 5 -9.37 -8.33 18.77
N MET A 6 -9.21 -7.04 18.47
CA MET A 6 -9.11 -6.49 17.10
C MET A 6 -7.97 -7.12 16.27
N LEU A 7 -7.05 -7.84 16.92
CA LEU A 7 -5.90 -8.54 16.33
C LEU A 7 -5.94 -10.07 16.54
N SER A 8 -7.03 -10.63 17.11
CA SER A 8 -7.11 -12.09 17.22
C SER A 8 -7.21 -12.73 15.85
N TYR A 9 -6.46 -13.81 15.67
CA TYR A 9 -6.53 -14.63 14.47
C TYR A 9 -7.94 -15.23 14.35
N LEU A 10 -8.72 -14.79 13.36
CA LEU A 10 -9.98 -15.44 13.00
C LEU A 10 -9.69 -16.51 11.95
N PRO A 11 -9.73 -17.82 12.29
CA PRO A 11 -9.56 -18.86 11.30
C PRO A 11 -10.75 -18.84 10.34
N ARG A 12 -10.52 -18.35 9.13
CA ARG A 12 -11.46 -18.47 8.01
C ARG A 12 -10.83 -19.40 6.99
N GLY A 13 -11.48 -20.52 6.71
CA GLY A 13 -10.98 -21.57 5.81
C GLY A 13 -10.86 -21.14 4.35
N SER A 14 -9.90 -20.27 4.04
CA SER A 14 -9.54 -19.85 2.68
C SER A 14 -8.43 -20.72 2.09
N PHE A 15 -8.26 -20.67 0.77
CA PHE A 15 -7.18 -21.40 0.08
C PHE A 15 -5.79 -20.98 0.60
N ILE A 16 -5.65 -19.69 0.94
CA ILE A 16 -4.44 -19.15 1.54
C ILE A 16 -4.23 -19.74 2.93
N HIS A 17 -5.28 -20.05 3.68
CA HIS A 17 -5.16 -20.72 4.99
C HIS A 17 -4.52 -22.11 4.91
N LYS A 18 -4.67 -22.83 3.78
CA LYS A 18 -4.10 -24.16 3.57
C LYS A 18 -2.60 -24.16 3.23
N LEU A 19 -2.03 -23.00 2.88
CA LEU A 19 -0.59 -22.87 2.63
C LEU A 19 0.20 -22.96 3.94
N THR A 20 1.39 -23.57 3.86
CA THR A 20 2.34 -23.62 4.98
C THR A 20 2.76 -22.20 5.39
N GLY A 21 3.09 -22.01 6.66
CA GLY A 21 3.52 -20.70 7.19
C GLY A 21 4.75 -20.16 6.45
N THR A 22 5.69 -21.04 6.10
CA THR A 22 6.91 -20.70 5.36
C THR A 22 6.61 -20.11 3.98
N THR A 23 5.70 -20.72 3.21
CA THR A 23 5.35 -20.21 1.87
C THR A 23 4.73 -18.81 1.95
N LYS A 24 3.88 -18.55 2.94
CA LYS A 24 3.29 -17.21 3.16
C LYS A 24 4.37 -16.18 3.47
N LEU A 25 5.32 -16.53 4.33
CA LEU A 25 6.40 -15.64 4.73
C LEU A 25 7.35 -15.35 3.56
N CYS A 26 7.79 -16.37 2.83
CA CYS A 26 8.60 -16.20 1.63
C CYS A 26 7.89 -15.32 0.59
N PHE A 27 6.61 -15.57 0.33
CA PHE A 27 5.82 -14.75 -0.59
C PHE A 27 5.72 -13.29 -0.13
N PHE A 28 5.43 -13.07 1.14
CA PHE A 28 5.36 -11.72 1.72
C PHE A 28 6.70 -10.98 1.58
N LEU A 29 7.82 -11.64 1.90
CA LEU A 29 9.15 -11.05 1.73
C LEU A 29 9.44 -10.71 0.27
N MET A 30 9.15 -11.63 -0.66
CA MET A 30 9.41 -11.42 -2.07
C MET A 30 8.62 -10.22 -2.61
N VAL A 31 7.33 -10.12 -2.29
CA VAL A 31 6.48 -8.99 -2.69
C VAL A 31 6.94 -7.69 -2.03
N SER A 32 7.31 -7.72 -0.75
CA SER A 32 7.79 -6.53 -0.03
C SER A 32 9.08 -5.98 -0.62
N ILE A 33 10.07 -6.86 -0.86
CA ILE A 33 11.35 -6.48 -1.48
C ILE A 33 11.10 -5.97 -2.90
N ALA A 34 10.27 -6.64 -3.69
CA ALA A 34 9.93 -6.19 -5.03
C ALA A 34 9.29 -4.79 -5.01
N ALA A 35 8.38 -4.52 -4.08
CA ALA A 35 7.74 -3.22 -3.94
C ALA A 35 8.72 -2.10 -3.50
N MET A 36 9.68 -2.41 -2.64
CA MET A 36 10.68 -1.43 -2.16
C MET A 36 11.76 -1.12 -3.20
N VAL A 37 12.18 -2.10 -3.99
CA VAL A 37 13.24 -1.95 -4.99
C VAL A 37 12.70 -1.40 -6.31
N SER A 38 11.43 -1.66 -6.62
CA SER A 38 10.81 -1.17 -7.84
C SER A 38 10.40 0.29 -7.66
N TYR A 39 11.01 1.20 -8.41
CA TYR A 39 10.54 2.59 -8.53
C TYR A 39 9.63 2.80 -9.75
N ASP A 40 9.36 1.73 -10.52
CA ASP A 40 8.48 1.75 -11.69
C ASP A 40 7.00 1.57 -11.28
N THR A 41 6.17 2.57 -11.59
CA THR A 41 4.72 2.55 -11.33
C THR A 41 3.98 1.39 -11.94
N ARG A 42 4.43 0.88 -13.10
CA ARG A 42 3.78 -0.24 -13.78
C ARG A 42 3.94 -1.51 -12.96
N VAL A 43 5.13 -1.73 -12.41
CA VAL A 43 5.41 -2.86 -11.52
C VAL A 43 4.59 -2.73 -10.24
N LEU A 44 4.54 -1.54 -9.64
CA LEU A 44 3.72 -1.28 -8.45
C LEU A 44 2.23 -1.52 -8.72
N ALA A 45 1.71 -1.10 -9.87
CA ALA A 45 0.32 -1.32 -10.26
C ALA A 45 0.00 -2.82 -10.40
N VAL A 46 0.90 -3.60 -11.00
CA VAL A 46 0.76 -5.07 -11.08
C VAL A 46 0.75 -5.70 -9.69
N LEU A 47 1.68 -5.29 -8.81
CA LEU A 47 1.74 -5.79 -7.43
C LEU A 47 0.49 -5.41 -6.62
N LEU A 48 -0.07 -4.23 -6.86
CA LEU A 48 -1.32 -3.77 -6.23
C LEU A 48 -2.49 -4.67 -6.65
N VAL A 49 -2.67 -4.91 -7.96
CA VAL A 49 -3.72 -5.77 -8.50
C VAL A 49 -3.59 -7.21 -8.00
N LEU A 50 -2.36 -7.73 -7.95
CA LEU A 50 -2.05 -9.05 -7.40
C LEU A 50 -2.44 -9.13 -5.91
N SER A 51 -2.05 -8.13 -5.12
CA SER A 51 -2.34 -8.07 -3.68
C SER A 51 -3.84 -7.96 -3.40
N LEU A 52 -4.57 -7.16 -4.17
CA LEU A 52 -6.04 -7.06 -4.08
C LEU A 52 -6.74 -8.37 -4.45
N SER A 53 -6.23 -9.07 -5.47
CA SER A 53 -6.75 -10.38 -5.88
C SER A 53 -6.56 -11.43 -4.78
N LEU A 54 -5.37 -11.48 -4.18
CA LEU A 54 -5.08 -12.35 -3.04
C LEU A 54 -5.93 -12.00 -1.81
N PHE A 55 -6.13 -10.71 -1.54
CA PHE A 55 -7.00 -10.26 -0.46
C PHE A 55 -8.44 -10.77 -0.65
N LYS A 56 -8.98 -10.66 -1.87
CA LYS A 56 -10.29 -11.21 -2.23
C LYS A 56 -10.35 -12.74 -2.09
N MET A 57 -9.32 -13.45 -2.55
CA MET A 57 -9.22 -14.91 -2.43
C MET A 57 -9.12 -15.38 -0.96
N SER A 58 -8.57 -14.55 -0.08
CA SER A 58 -8.44 -14.83 1.36
C SER A 58 -9.79 -14.85 2.10
N ARG A 59 -10.87 -14.36 1.49
CA ARG A 59 -12.19 -14.16 2.14
C ARG A 59 -12.11 -13.33 3.44
N LEU A 60 -11.12 -12.43 3.50
CA LEU A 60 -11.03 -11.45 4.57
C LEU A 60 -12.16 -10.44 4.39
N THR A 61 -12.92 -10.18 5.45
CA THR A 61 -13.89 -9.09 5.39
C THR A 61 -13.16 -7.78 5.54
N PHE A 62 -13.42 -6.82 4.66
CA PHE A 62 -12.85 -5.46 4.75
C PHE A 62 -13.02 -4.84 6.14
N LYS A 63 -14.09 -5.22 6.87
CA LYS A 63 -14.37 -4.77 8.24
C LYS A 63 -13.28 -5.13 9.25
N ASP A 64 -12.52 -6.21 9.04
CA ASP A 64 -11.50 -6.68 9.98
C ASP A 64 -10.21 -5.89 9.84
N VAL A 65 -9.86 -5.49 8.61
CA VAL A 65 -8.62 -4.76 8.30
C VAL A 65 -8.82 -3.26 8.13
N LYS A 66 -10.07 -2.77 8.12
CA LYS A 66 -10.38 -1.35 7.84
C LYS A 66 -9.60 -0.39 8.72
N TRP A 67 -9.38 -0.74 10.00
CA TRP A 67 -8.68 0.14 10.94
C TRP A 67 -7.22 0.28 10.57
N VAL A 68 -6.56 -0.83 10.26
CA VAL A 68 -5.15 -0.84 9.82
C VAL A 68 -5.01 -0.15 8.46
N LEU A 69 -5.92 -0.42 7.53
CA LEU A 69 -5.93 0.25 6.22
C LEU A 69 -6.16 1.76 6.35
N TRP A 70 -7.06 2.19 7.23
CA TRP A 70 -7.31 3.61 7.46
C TRP A 70 -6.11 4.31 8.09
N LEU A 71 -5.46 3.67 9.06
CA LEU A 71 -4.22 4.19 9.65
C LEU A 71 -3.13 4.32 8.58
N ALA A 72 -2.92 3.27 7.76
CA ALA A 72 -1.94 3.29 6.68
C ALA A 72 -2.27 4.36 5.63
N PHE A 73 -3.55 4.55 5.30
CA PHE A 73 -4.00 5.58 4.37
C PHE A 73 -3.70 6.99 4.89
N VAL A 74 -3.96 7.27 6.17
CA VAL A 74 -3.60 8.56 6.79
C VAL A 74 -2.10 8.81 6.70
N PHE A 75 -1.28 7.79 7.02
CA PHE A 75 0.18 7.91 6.88
C PHE A 75 0.61 8.15 5.43
N LEU A 76 -0.03 7.51 4.45
CA LEU A 76 0.26 7.70 3.04
C LEU A 76 -0.04 9.15 2.60
N VAL A 77 -1.20 9.69 2.99
CA VAL A 77 -1.59 11.07 2.67
C VAL A 77 -0.64 12.06 3.32
N LEU A 78 -0.34 11.90 4.62
CA LEU A 78 0.60 12.76 5.33
C LEU A 78 2.01 12.69 4.72
N ASN A 79 2.48 11.49 4.37
CA ASN A 79 3.78 11.30 3.74
C ASN A 79 3.88 12.04 2.40
N ASN A 80 2.87 11.89 1.53
CA ASN A 80 2.81 12.62 0.26
C ASN A 80 2.73 14.13 0.46
N LEU A 81 1.93 14.59 1.45
CA LEU A 81 1.83 16.01 1.78
C LEU A 81 3.18 16.58 2.21
N PHE A 82 3.92 15.89 3.08
CA PHE A 82 5.24 16.34 3.52
C PHE A 82 6.25 16.33 2.38
N ILE A 83 6.26 15.30 1.53
CA ILE A 83 7.12 15.27 0.33
C ILE A 83 6.84 16.50 -0.53
N TYR A 84 5.58 16.82 -0.81
CA TYR A 84 5.24 17.99 -1.64
C TYR A 84 5.61 19.33 -0.98
N ILE A 85 5.43 19.47 0.35
CA ILE A 85 5.80 20.69 1.06
C ILE A 85 7.31 20.93 1.04
N PHE A 86 8.11 19.88 1.28
CA PHE A 86 9.57 19.99 1.38
C PHE A 86 10.28 19.88 0.01
N SER A 87 9.72 19.14 -0.94
CA SER A 87 10.27 18.91 -2.27
C SER A 87 9.14 18.84 -3.32
N PRO A 88 8.60 19.99 -3.76
CA PRO A 88 7.47 20.03 -4.69
C PRO A 88 7.79 19.44 -6.08
N GLU A 89 9.06 19.40 -6.47
CA GLU A 89 9.52 18.86 -7.75
C GLU A 89 9.92 17.37 -7.66
N TYR A 90 9.76 16.72 -6.50
CA TYR A 90 10.15 15.31 -6.31
C TYR A 90 9.47 14.36 -7.30
N GLY A 91 8.19 14.61 -7.64
CA GLY A 91 7.48 13.83 -8.65
C GLY A 91 8.05 14.03 -10.06
N VAL A 92 8.49 15.25 -10.38
CA VAL A 92 9.11 15.57 -11.67
C VAL A 92 10.49 14.92 -11.78
N GLU A 93 11.25 14.90 -10.70
CA GLU A 93 12.53 14.18 -10.61
C GLU A 93 12.34 12.67 -10.73
N LEU A 94 11.29 12.11 -10.10
CA LEU A 94 11.01 10.67 -10.12
C LEU A 94 10.52 10.16 -11.48
N TYR A 95 9.66 10.93 -12.17
CA TYR A 95 9.06 10.54 -13.44
C TYR A 95 9.71 11.19 -14.66
N GLU A 96 10.75 12.01 -14.46
CA GLU A 96 11.46 12.81 -15.48
C GLU A 96 10.51 13.58 -16.43
N SER A 97 9.29 13.86 -15.97
CA SER A 97 8.23 14.44 -16.78
C SER A 97 7.51 15.53 -16.00
N ARG A 98 7.31 16.66 -16.67
CA ARG A 98 6.70 17.86 -16.08
C ARG A 98 5.44 18.20 -16.86
N THR A 99 4.30 18.03 -16.22
CA THR A 99 3.02 18.54 -16.72
C THR A 99 2.58 19.62 -15.75
N VAL A 100 2.56 20.88 -16.19
CA VAL A 100 2.07 21.98 -15.37
C VAL A 100 0.61 22.22 -15.72
N LEU A 101 -0.26 22.02 -14.75
CA LEU A 101 -1.66 22.38 -14.83
C LEU A 101 -1.83 23.84 -14.37
N PHE A 102 -1.27 24.20 -13.22
CA PHE A 102 -1.33 25.58 -12.70
C PHE A 102 -0.15 25.89 -11.77
N THR A 103 0.32 27.13 -11.80
CA THR A 103 1.37 27.63 -10.90
C THR A 103 0.72 28.34 -9.72
N LEU A 104 1.06 27.94 -8.48
CA LEU A 104 0.52 28.59 -7.29
C LEU A 104 1.36 29.82 -6.90
N VAL A 105 2.45 29.61 -6.15
CA VAL A 105 3.38 30.67 -5.72
C VAL A 105 4.77 30.05 -5.66
N GLY A 106 5.77 30.64 -6.32
CA GLY A 106 7.15 30.16 -6.28
C GLY A 106 7.37 28.80 -6.96
N ARG A 107 8.03 27.86 -6.28
CA ARG A 107 8.37 26.51 -6.78
C ARG A 107 7.23 25.49 -6.65
N TYR A 108 6.05 25.92 -6.19
CA TYR A 108 4.88 25.05 -6.03
C TYR A 108 4.04 25.06 -7.30
N THR A 109 4.05 23.94 -8.02
CA THR A 109 3.27 23.73 -9.25
C THR A 109 2.46 22.45 -9.14
N ILE A 110 1.24 22.48 -9.67
CA ILE A 110 0.33 21.33 -9.76
C ILE A 110 0.20 20.96 -11.23
#